data_AF-I3UT74-F1
#
_entry.id   AF-I3UT74-F1
#
_cell.length_a   1.000
_cell.length_b   1.000
_cell.length_c   1.000
_cell.angle_alpha   90.00
_cell.angle_beta   90.00
_cell.angle_gamma   90.00
#
_symmetry.space_group_name_H-M   'P 1'
#
loop_
_entity.id
_entity.type
_entity.pdbx_description
1 polymer ?
#
loop_
_entity_poly.entity_id
_entity_poly.type
_entity_poly.pdbx_seq_one_letter_code
_entity_poly.pdbx_strand_id
1 'polypeptide(L)'
;MTSSIARLSVAISKSLSAHRTVHAPEPLERFPRLTAAGVDLYERFERAEKALPPPEEKRRAAISKFRNVLPLNASEWRLVFAGLSDKSERVGPILDDDQLYARVHKEVHKRIEKRELSRRDWLALCFSYFGYDAATPEQNANWCLLREDVQLGFECVRDQQKRVKEWVQIVQQHQELFSEQAGATLGDQMFKGEISDLSALQTIAQIPDKSWLWNRIFSVLVSRIFLLDDAEFSQRLADLVDIGRQHQGYMNQILSACLSRYHLAAYREKPSSLLKQLALDNWGSPQIRSRQNSWLQYVDKDVCAMVVAWFAKEDLEHFFNLLKGDDDVDQSRLFYWLRFANQMSYTRIIMGSDAWSNEGRDFAHFREKNKGRLGRLIGAAGHNNAVVMQIGNYFFVEFSGMGACYVYQADKAPFDPEKSQLGLATEIKQRHRVVEWMRHFPAPSRSDRVEGWLIKFDDTLERLGIRIQSHEVEPVTSRLLSFDYQLRESMRSVKHTLHDRRAQGGAIHIQLEENDQAATIALRRLGFKPENNKPLRFWRE
;
A
#
# COMPACT_ATOMS: atom_id res chain seq x y z
N MET A 1 -46.48 -8.69 74.82
CA MET A 1 -46.74 -9.95 74.08
C MET A 1 -46.01 -9.93 72.73
N THR A 2 -44.68 -10.07 72.71
CA THR A 2 -43.83 -9.89 71.50
C THR A 2 -42.76 -10.99 71.34
N SER A 3 -42.89 -12.10 72.07
CA SER A 3 -41.86 -13.16 72.14
C SER A 3 -42.00 -14.22 71.05
N SER A 4 -43.23 -14.64 70.71
CA SER A 4 -43.47 -15.75 69.79
C SER A 4 -43.31 -15.37 68.32
N ILE A 5 -43.74 -14.17 67.93
CA ILE A 5 -43.60 -13.65 66.55
C ILE A 5 -42.13 -13.33 66.23
N ALA A 6 -41.37 -12.81 67.20
CA ALA A 6 -39.93 -12.59 67.03
C ALA A 6 -39.18 -13.92 66.83
N ARG A 7 -39.55 -14.97 67.56
CA ARG A 7 -38.96 -16.32 67.38
C ARG A 7 -39.33 -16.94 66.04
N LEU A 8 -40.57 -16.75 65.57
CA LEU A 8 -40.99 -17.21 64.24
C LEU A 8 -40.25 -16.46 63.12
N SER A 9 -40.11 -15.14 63.26
CA SER A 9 -39.38 -14.31 62.29
C SER A 9 -37.89 -14.68 62.24
N VAL A 10 -37.27 -14.98 63.37
CA VAL A 10 -35.88 -15.46 63.43
C VAL A 10 -35.75 -16.86 62.84
N ALA A 11 -36.70 -17.77 63.08
CA ALA A 11 -36.69 -19.11 62.49
C ALA A 11 -36.89 -19.10 60.97
N ILE A 12 -37.81 -18.27 60.47
CA ILE A 12 -38.03 -18.05 59.03
C ILE A 12 -36.79 -17.42 58.39
N SER A 13 -36.17 -16.43 59.05
CA SER A 13 -34.94 -15.80 58.56
C SER A 13 -33.76 -16.78 58.53
N LYS A 14 -33.65 -17.69 59.52
CA LYS A 14 -32.63 -18.76 59.56
C LYS A 14 -32.85 -19.83 58.49
N SER A 15 -34.11 -20.15 58.19
CA SER A 15 -34.46 -21.11 57.13
C SER A 15 -34.24 -20.53 55.74
N LEU A 16 -34.60 -19.25 55.53
CA LEU A 16 -34.34 -18.51 54.29
C LEU A 16 -32.86 -18.25 54.05
N SER A 17 -32.05 -18.02 55.09
CA SER A 17 -30.60 -17.90 54.92
C SER A 17 -29.94 -19.24 54.62
N ALA A 18 -30.42 -20.36 55.20
CA ALA A 18 -29.96 -21.71 54.85
C ALA A 18 -30.34 -22.12 53.41
N HIS A 19 -31.49 -21.66 52.89
CA HIS A 19 -31.89 -21.87 51.49
C HIS A 19 -31.26 -20.88 50.50
N ARG A 20 -30.83 -19.69 50.95
CA ARG A 20 -30.06 -18.76 50.10
C ARG A 20 -28.61 -19.19 49.89
N THR A 21 -28.09 -20.11 50.70
CA THR A 21 -26.74 -20.67 50.57
C THR A 21 -26.65 -21.93 49.71
N VAL A 22 -27.74 -22.41 49.12
CA VAL A 22 -27.75 -23.51 48.13
C VAL A 22 -28.87 -23.20 47.13
N HIS A 23 -28.68 -22.55 45.99
CA HIS A 23 -27.72 -22.80 44.92
C HIS A 23 -27.21 -21.49 44.29
N ALA A 24 -26.09 -20.97 44.79
CA ALA A 24 -25.05 -20.57 43.85
C ALA A 24 -24.41 -21.87 43.36
N PRO A 25 -24.03 -22.03 42.08
CA PRO A 25 -23.14 -23.13 41.72
C PRO A 25 -21.93 -22.98 42.64
N GLU A 26 -21.59 -24.03 43.41
CA GLU A 26 -20.34 -24.08 44.15
C GLU A 26 -19.23 -23.54 43.23
N PRO A 27 -18.39 -22.60 43.68
CA PRO A 27 -17.28 -22.15 42.86
C PRO A 27 -16.48 -23.40 42.48
N LEU A 28 -16.29 -23.58 41.17
CA LEU A 28 -15.58 -24.72 40.60
C LEU A 28 -14.18 -24.93 41.21
N GLU A 29 -13.67 -23.97 42.00
CA GLU A 29 -12.45 -24.01 42.82
C GLU A 29 -12.22 -25.33 43.59
N ARG A 30 -13.26 -26.04 44.03
CA ARG A 30 -13.11 -27.36 44.69
C ARG A 30 -12.78 -28.51 43.74
N PHE A 31 -12.96 -28.30 42.45
CA PHE A 31 -12.72 -29.29 41.41
C PHE A 31 -11.76 -28.69 40.36
N PRO A 32 -10.45 -28.64 40.62
CA PRO A 32 -9.49 -28.04 39.70
C PRO A 32 -9.53 -28.64 38.29
N ARG A 33 -9.95 -29.91 38.14
CA ARG A 33 -10.20 -30.53 36.83
C ARG A 33 -11.46 -30.03 36.14
N LEU A 34 -12.48 -29.62 36.88
CA LEU A 34 -13.76 -29.11 36.39
C LEU A 34 -13.68 -27.59 36.14
N THR A 35 -12.86 -26.87 36.91
CA THR A 35 -12.41 -25.50 36.56
C THR A 35 -11.52 -25.52 35.33
N ALA A 36 -10.54 -26.43 35.25
CA ALA A 36 -9.71 -26.58 34.05
C ALA A 36 -10.54 -27.02 32.85
N ALA A 37 -11.51 -27.94 33.02
CA ALA A 37 -12.45 -28.29 31.96
C ALA A 37 -13.40 -27.13 31.65
N GLY A 38 -13.78 -26.30 32.62
CA GLY A 38 -14.61 -25.11 32.41
C GLY A 38 -13.86 -24.02 31.66
N VAL A 39 -12.58 -23.80 31.97
CA VAL A 39 -11.65 -22.92 31.26
C VAL A 39 -11.36 -23.48 29.87
N ASP A 40 -11.09 -24.78 29.73
CA ASP A 40 -10.89 -25.46 28.43
C ASP A 40 -12.17 -25.43 27.57
N LEU A 41 -13.36 -25.60 28.17
CA LEU A 41 -14.64 -25.44 27.48
C LEU A 41 -14.90 -23.97 27.11
N TYR A 42 -14.54 -23.03 27.96
CA TYR A 42 -14.62 -21.60 27.66
C TYR A 42 -13.65 -21.22 26.53
N GLU A 43 -12.41 -21.71 26.57
CA GLU A 43 -11.40 -21.52 25.51
C GLU A 43 -11.82 -22.17 24.19
N ARG A 44 -12.36 -23.39 24.22
CA ARG A 44 -12.78 -24.12 23.01
C ARG A 44 -14.12 -23.67 22.43
N PHE A 45 -15.05 -23.18 23.25
CA PHE A 45 -16.45 -22.93 22.82
C PHE A 45 -16.90 -21.47 22.92
N GLU A 46 -16.28 -20.64 23.77
CA GLU A 46 -16.58 -19.20 23.90
C GLU A 46 -15.49 -18.35 23.22
N ARG A 47 -14.21 -18.67 23.41
CA ARG A 47 -13.11 -17.96 22.77
C ARG A 47 -13.07 -18.28 21.27
N ALA A 48 -12.78 -17.26 20.48
CA ALA A 48 -12.44 -17.39 19.08
C ALA A 48 -11.03 -17.98 18.96
N GLU A 49 -10.86 -19.28 19.21
CA GLU A 49 -9.63 -19.94 18.75
C GLU A 49 -9.64 -20.01 17.22
N LYS A 50 -8.47 -19.78 16.62
CA LYS A 50 -8.26 -19.94 15.17
C LYS A 50 -8.51 -21.40 14.83
N ALA A 51 -9.73 -21.70 14.40
CA ALA A 51 -10.07 -23.03 13.93
C ALA A 51 -9.12 -23.37 12.78
N LEU A 52 -8.39 -24.49 12.94
CA LEU A 52 -7.45 -24.93 11.92
C LEU A 52 -8.21 -25.11 10.60
N PRO A 53 -7.70 -24.56 9.49
CA PRO A 53 -8.34 -24.75 8.20
C PRO A 53 -8.49 -26.25 7.93
N PRO A 54 -9.66 -26.73 7.46
CA PRO A 54 -9.86 -28.15 7.24
C PRO A 54 -8.80 -28.70 6.29
N PRO A 55 -8.19 -29.87 6.50
CA PRO A 55 -7.09 -30.35 5.65
C PRO A 55 -7.48 -30.43 4.17
N GLU A 56 -6.64 -29.88 3.29
CA GLU A 56 -6.93 -29.76 1.85
C GLU A 56 -7.21 -31.13 1.20
N GLU A 57 -6.42 -32.16 1.54
CA GLU A 57 -6.63 -33.53 1.03
C GLU A 57 -8.02 -34.08 1.37
N LYS A 58 -8.52 -33.80 2.58
CA LYS A 58 -9.85 -34.24 3.01
C LYS A 58 -10.96 -33.46 2.27
N ARG A 59 -10.76 -32.16 2.04
CA ARG A 59 -11.67 -31.36 1.22
C ARG A 59 -11.72 -31.88 -0.21
N ARG A 60 -10.57 -32.11 -0.84
CA ARG A 60 -10.46 -32.71 -2.19
C ARG A 60 -11.16 -34.06 -2.29
N ALA A 61 -11.00 -34.93 -1.30
CA ALA A 61 -11.68 -36.23 -1.27
C ALA A 61 -13.22 -36.08 -1.20
N ALA A 62 -13.72 -35.17 -0.36
CA ALA A 62 -15.15 -34.90 -0.24
C ALA A 62 -15.73 -34.25 -1.51
N ILE A 63 -15.01 -33.29 -2.12
CA ILE A 63 -15.37 -32.67 -3.40
C ILE A 63 -15.41 -33.72 -4.52
N SER A 64 -14.46 -34.65 -4.56
CA SER A 64 -14.45 -35.74 -5.53
C SER A 64 -15.71 -36.61 -5.40
N LYS A 65 -16.07 -37.00 -4.16
CA LYS A 65 -17.33 -37.72 -3.91
C LYS A 65 -18.57 -36.92 -4.34
N PHE A 66 -18.60 -35.62 -4.02
CA PHE A 66 -19.68 -34.72 -4.39
C PHE A 66 -19.89 -34.63 -5.90
N ARG A 67 -18.79 -34.44 -6.66
CA ARG A 67 -18.78 -34.38 -8.13
C ARG A 67 -19.27 -35.69 -8.76
N ASN A 68 -18.86 -36.82 -8.19
CA ASN A 68 -19.28 -38.14 -8.63
C ASN A 68 -20.67 -38.57 -8.14
N VAL A 69 -21.43 -37.64 -7.52
CA VAL A 69 -22.81 -37.88 -7.02
C VAL A 69 -22.88 -39.05 -6.03
N LEU A 70 -21.80 -39.26 -5.27
CA LEU A 70 -21.77 -40.26 -4.19
C LEU A 70 -22.44 -39.70 -2.93
N PRO A 71 -23.06 -40.55 -2.10
CA PRO A 71 -23.68 -40.11 -0.85
C PRO A 71 -22.61 -39.53 0.09
N LEU A 72 -22.92 -38.36 0.67
CA LEU A 72 -22.06 -37.63 1.60
C LEU A 72 -22.68 -37.64 3.00
N ASN A 73 -21.87 -37.90 4.02
CA ASN A 73 -22.28 -37.72 5.41
C ASN A 73 -22.17 -36.24 5.85
N ALA A 74 -22.65 -35.92 7.05
CA ALA A 74 -22.64 -34.55 7.57
C ALA A 74 -21.23 -33.92 7.64
N SER A 75 -20.20 -34.72 7.97
CA SER A 75 -18.82 -34.24 8.02
C SER A 75 -18.23 -34.00 6.63
N GLU A 76 -18.57 -34.84 5.66
CA GLU A 76 -18.12 -34.69 4.27
C GLU A 76 -18.77 -33.48 3.61
N TRP A 77 -20.06 -33.23 3.87
CA TRP A 77 -20.73 -32.00 3.45
C TRP A 77 -20.05 -30.74 3.99
N ARG A 78 -19.62 -30.75 5.25
CA ARG A 78 -18.84 -29.62 5.81
C ARG A 78 -17.52 -29.41 5.07
N LEU A 79 -16.85 -30.50 4.68
CA LEU A 79 -15.62 -30.41 3.89
C LEU A 79 -15.88 -29.88 2.47
N VAL A 80 -17.04 -30.19 1.88
CA VAL A 80 -17.50 -29.59 0.62
C VAL A 80 -17.77 -28.09 0.80
N PHE A 81 -18.47 -27.68 1.86
CA PHE A 81 -18.70 -26.26 2.17
C PHE A 81 -17.41 -25.48 2.38
N ALA A 82 -16.38 -26.10 2.95
CA ALA A 82 -15.06 -25.50 3.13
C ALA A 82 -14.19 -25.51 1.87
N GLY A 83 -14.63 -26.14 0.79
CA GLY A 83 -13.85 -26.34 -0.42
C GLY A 83 -14.53 -25.80 -1.67
N LEU A 84 -15.48 -24.86 -1.55
CA LEU A 84 -16.21 -24.33 -2.70
C LEU A 84 -15.31 -23.48 -3.60
N SER A 85 -14.29 -22.83 -3.01
CA SER A 85 -13.26 -22.07 -3.71
C SER A 85 -12.01 -22.88 -4.08
N ASP A 86 -11.93 -24.16 -3.69
CA ASP A 86 -10.75 -24.99 -3.95
C ASP A 86 -10.60 -25.25 -5.46
N LYS A 87 -9.43 -24.91 -6.01
CA LYS A 87 -9.04 -25.25 -7.39
C LYS A 87 -8.00 -26.36 -7.41
N SER A 88 -8.04 -27.19 -8.44
CA SER A 88 -7.01 -28.19 -8.74
C SER A 88 -6.50 -28.00 -10.16
N GLU A 89 -5.32 -28.56 -10.50
CA GLU A 89 -4.74 -28.44 -11.86
C GLU A 89 -5.69 -28.91 -12.97
N ARG A 90 -6.60 -29.84 -12.65
CA ARG A 90 -7.51 -30.46 -13.63
C ARG A 90 -8.96 -30.01 -13.53
N VAL A 91 -9.35 -29.39 -12.41
CA VAL A 91 -10.75 -29.03 -12.16
C VAL A 91 -10.82 -27.74 -11.36
N GLY A 92 -11.60 -26.77 -11.87
CA GLY A 92 -11.81 -25.47 -11.23
C GLY A 92 -12.63 -25.53 -9.93
N PRO A 93 -12.84 -24.38 -9.28
CA PRO A 93 -13.72 -24.23 -8.10
C PRO A 93 -15.15 -24.71 -8.35
N ILE A 94 -15.86 -25.12 -7.29
CA ILE A 94 -17.31 -25.40 -7.37
C ILE A 94 -18.08 -24.10 -7.62
N LEU A 95 -17.60 -22.98 -7.08
CA LEU A 95 -18.20 -21.66 -7.29
C LEU A 95 -18.23 -21.21 -8.76
N ASP A 96 -17.39 -21.79 -9.61
CA ASP A 96 -17.34 -21.44 -11.04
C ASP A 96 -18.22 -22.38 -11.90
N ASP A 97 -18.96 -23.31 -11.27
CA ASP A 97 -19.85 -24.26 -11.94
C ASP A 97 -21.28 -24.15 -11.40
N ASP A 98 -22.17 -23.58 -12.20
CA ASP A 98 -23.57 -23.32 -11.83
C ASP A 98 -24.34 -24.58 -11.42
N GLN A 99 -24.08 -25.72 -12.07
CA GLN A 99 -24.81 -26.95 -11.78
C GLN A 99 -24.36 -27.57 -10.46
N LEU A 100 -23.05 -27.58 -10.22
CA LEU A 100 -22.48 -28.06 -8.98
C LEU A 100 -22.86 -27.14 -7.81
N TYR A 101 -22.76 -25.83 -7.98
CA TYR A 101 -23.10 -24.90 -6.93
C TYR A 101 -24.60 -24.91 -6.58
N ALA A 102 -25.49 -25.03 -7.58
CA ALA A 102 -26.93 -25.15 -7.33
C ALA A 102 -27.29 -26.35 -6.42
N ARG A 103 -26.54 -27.45 -6.48
CA ARG A 103 -26.70 -28.61 -5.57
C ARG A 103 -26.25 -28.29 -4.15
N VAL A 104 -25.16 -27.54 -3.99
CA VAL A 104 -24.67 -27.07 -2.68
C VAL A 104 -25.69 -26.12 -2.06
N HIS A 105 -26.11 -25.11 -2.81
CA HIS A 105 -27.08 -24.09 -2.39
C HIS A 105 -28.38 -24.72 -1.86
N LYS A 106 -28.93 -25.71 -2.58
CA LYS A 106 -30.11 -26.47 -2.13
C LYS A 106 -29.90 -27.20 -0.81
N GLU A 107 -28.73 -27.80 -0.60
CA GLU A 107 -28.43 -28.50 0.66
C GLU A 107 -28.22 -27.52 1.82
N VAL A 108 -27.60 -26.36 1.58
CA VAL A 108 -27.46 -25.29 2.58
C VAL A 108 -28.84 -24.78 3.00
N HIS A 109 -29.69 -24.42 2.05
CA HIS A 109 -31.05 -23.96 2.30
C HIS A 109 -31.88 -24.99 3.06
N LYS A 110 -31.83 -26.26 2.66
CA LYS A 110 -32.52 -27.35 3.36
C LYS A 110 -32.08 -27.46 4.83
N ARG A 111 -30.78 -27.27 5.14
CA ARG A 111 -30.28 -27.27 6.53
C ARG A 111 -30.71 -26.04 7.31
N ILE A 112 -30.81 -24.89 6.66
CA ILE A 112 -31.30 -23.65 7.25
C ILE A 112 -32.79 -23.80 7.61
N GLU A 113 -33.63 -24.25 6.67
CA GLU A 113 -35.07 -24.47 6.86
C GLU A 113 -35.37 -25.45 7.99
N LYS A 114 -34.61 -26.56 8.05
CA LYS A 114 -34.73 -27.56 9.11
C LYS A 114 -34.11 -27.16 10.44
N ARG A 115 -33.43 -26.01 10.51
CA ARG A 115 -32.64 -25.55 11.67
C ARG A 115 -31.57 -26.57 12.10
N GLU A 116 -30.96 -27.22 11.12
CA GLU A 116 -29.90 -28.23 11.29
C GLU A 116 -28.50 -27.67 10.95
N LEU A 117 -28.41 -26.44 10.44
CA LEU A 117 -27.12 -25.80 10.13
C LEU A 117 -26.35 -25.50 11.43
N SER A 118 -25.19 -26.12 11.59
CA SER A 118 -24.33 -25.92 12.76
C SER A 118 -23.34 -24.76 12.57
N ARG A 119 -22.81 -24.20 13.68
CA ARG A 119 -21.71 -23.19 13.64
C ARG A 119 -20.53 -23.65 12.78
N ARG A 120 -20.18 -24.94 12.80
CA ARG A 120 -19.05 -25.48 12.03
C ARG A 120 -19.34 -25.51 10.53
N ASP A 121 -20.60 -25.70 10.15
CA ASP A 121 -21.02 -25.68 8.75
C ASP A 121 -21.05 -24.24 8.24
N TRP A 122 -21.55 -23.30 9.04
CA TRP A 122 -21.47 -21.87 8.75
C TRP A 122 -20.03 -21.38 8.61
N LEU A 123 -19.12 -21.75 9.53
CA LEU A 123 -17.70 -21.41 9.41
C LEU A 123 -17.04 -21.98 8.14
N ALA A 124 -17.47 -23.16 7.70
CA ALA A 124 -16.99 -23.76 6.46
C ALA A 124 -17.43 -22.94 5.23
N LEU A 125 -18.67 -22.43 5.22
CA LEU A 125 -19.14 -21.51 4.19
C LEU A 125 -18.35 -20.19 4.20
N CYS A 126 -18.10 -19.61 5.39
CA CYS A 126 -17.26 -18.42 5.54
C CYS A 126 -15.85 -18.63 4.97
N PHE A 127 -15.24 -19.78 5.25
CA PHE A 127 -13.92 -20.12 4.75
C PHE A 127 -13.87 -20.10 3.22
N SER A 128 -14.87 -20.67 2.53
CA SER A 128 -14.94 -20.61 1.07
C SER A 128 -15.29 -19.23 0.53
N TYR A 129 -16.17 -18.49 1.22
CA TYR A 129 -16.56 -17.13 0.85
C TYR A 129 -15.36 -16.16 0.86
N PHE A 130 -14.61 -16.14 1.97
CA PHE A 130 -13.40 -15.31 2.10
C PHE A 130 -12.21 -15.88 1.32
N GLY A 131 -12.18 -17.19 1.09
CA GLY A 131 -11.12 -17.89 0.36
C GLY A 131 -11.30 -17.91 -1.16
N TYR A 132 -12.32 -17.26 -1.71
CA TYR A 132 -12.49 -17.16 -3.16
C TYR A 132 -11.44 -16.22 -3.76
N ASP A 133 -10.58 -16.79 -4.59
CA ASP A 133 -9.42 -16.12 -5.20
C ASP A 133 -9.83 -15.45 -6.52
N ALA A 134 -10.49 -14.29 -6.41
CA ALA A 134 -10.89 -13.45 -7.54
C ALA A 134 -10.70 -11.96 -7.19
N ALA A 135 -10.28 -11.16 -8.18
CA ALA A 135 -10.11 -9.71 -8.01
C ALA A 135 -11.45 -8.97 -7.88
N THR A 136 -12.49 -9.48 -8.55
CA THR A 136 -13.85 -8.93 -8.56
C THR A 136 -14.85 -10.07 -8.30
N PRO A 137 -14.90 -10.61 -7.07
CA PRO A 137 -15.73 -11.77 -6.74
C PRO A 137 -17.23 -11.52 -6.98
N GLU A 138 -17.68 -10.27 -6.90
CA GLU A 138 -19.06 -9.84 -7.17
C GLU A 138 -19.55 -10.08 -8.60
N GLN A 139 -18.64 -10.33 -9.56
CA GLN A 139 -19.02 -10.69 -10.93
C GLN A 139 -19.51 -12.14 -11.04
N ASN A 140 -19.18 -13.00 -10.06
CA ASN A 140 -19.63 -14.38 -10.02
C ASN A 140 -20.97 -14.48 -9.28
N ALA A 141 -22.03 -14.84 -10.00
CA ALA A 141 -23.38 -15.00 -9.45
C ALA A 141 -23.46 -16.04 -8.32
N ASN A 142 -22.72 -17.17 -8.43
CA ASN A 142 -22.68 -18.21 -7.40
C ASN A 142 -21.98 -17.71 -6.12
N TRP A 143 -20.97 -16.85 -6.26
CA TRP A 143 -20.34 -16.22 -5.10
C TRP A 143 -21.30 -15.24 -4.41
N CYS A 144 -22.10 -14.49 -5.17
CA CYS A 144 -23.16 -13.64 -4.61
C CYS A 144 -24.23 -14.47 -3.88
N LEU A 145 -24.63 -15.61 -4.43
CA LEU A 145 -25.52 -16.55 -3.73
C LEU A 145 -24.86 -17.12 -2.46
N LEU A 146 -23.56 -17.41 -2.48
CA LEU A 146 -22.83 -17.88 -1.29
C LEU A 146 -22.84 -16.81 -0.20
N ARG A 147 -22.71 -15.54 -0.57
CA ARG A 147 -22.81 -14.42 0.38
C ARG A 147 -24.18 -14.42 1.08
N GLU A 148 -25.26 -14.59 0.32
CA GLU A 148 -26.62 -14.70 0.86
C GLU A 148 -26.77 -15.93 1.77
N ASP A 149 -26.26 -17.09 1.34
CA ASP A 149 -26.26 -18.33 2.11
C ASP A 149 -25.53 -18.17 3.46
N VAL A 150 -24.40 -17.45 3.47
CA VAL A 150 -23.63 -17.16 4.69
C VAL A 150 -24.41 -16.23 5.62
N GLN A 151 -25.11 -15.23 5.08
CA GLN A 151 -25.91 -14.30 5.86
C GLN A 151 -27.13 -15.00 6.51
N LEU A 152 -27.91 -15.74 5.72
CA LEU A 152 -29.04 -16.54 6.21
C LEU A 152 -28.58 -17.63 7.18
N GLY A 153 -27.44 -18.25 6.88
CA GLY A 153 -26.81 -19.24 7.75
C GLY A 153 -26.42 -18.66 9.12
N PHE A 154 -25.92 -17.42 9.16
CA PHE A 154 -25.60 -16.73 10.41
C PHE A 154 -26.85 -16.52 11.27
N GLU A 155 -27.93 -16.03 10.66
CA GLU A 155 -29.21 -15.83 11.36
C GLU A 155 -29.74 -17.14 11.95
N CYS A 156 -29.72 -18.22 11.17
CA CYS A 156 -30.12 -19.55 11.62
C CYS A 156 -29.28 -20.04 12.82
N VAL A 157 -27.95 -19.91 12.76
CA VAL A 157 -27.06 -20.35 13.85
C VAL A 157 -27.22 -19.48 15.09
N ARG A 158 -27.44 -18.17 14.92
CA ARG A 158 -27.69 -17.22 16.00
C ARG A 158 -28.99 -17.57 16.73
N ASP A 159 -30.07 -17.79 16.00
CA ASP A 159 -31.40 -18.03 16.58
C ASP A 159 -31.49 -19.38 17.29
N GLN A 160 -30.59 -20.32 17.00
CA GLN A 160 -30.41 -21.57 17.74
C GLN A 160 -29.66 -21.40 19.07
N GLN A 161 -28.99 -20.27 19.30
CA GLN A 161 -28.23 -20.04 20.54
C GLN A 161 -29.17 -19.69 21.71
N LYS A 162 -29.08 -20.46 22.80
CA LYS A 162 -29.83 -20.17 24.04
C LYS A 162 -29.26 -18.97 24.83
N ARG A 163 -27.98 -18.64 24.62
CA ARG A 163 -27.26 -17.52 25.24
C ARG A 163 -26.44 -16.82 24.18
N VAL A 164 -26.44 -15.49 24.20
CA VAL A 164 -25.59 -14.69 23.32
C VAL A 164 -24.13 -14.92 23.69
N LYS A 165 -23.36 -15.44 22.73
CA LYS A 165 -21.91 -15.69 22.85
C LYS A 165 -21.14 -14.52 22.26
N GLU A 166 -19.91 -14.33 22.70
CA GLU A 166 -19.04 -13.23 22.26
C GLU A 166 -18.84 -13.21 20.73
N TRP A 167 -18.58 -14.38 20.12
CA TRP A 167 -18.40 -14.46 18.66
C TRP A 167 -19.65 -14.01 17.87
N VAL A 168 -20.85 -14.22 18.42
CA VAL A 168 -22.10 -13.77 17.79
C VAL A 168 -22.16 -12.24 17.81
N GLN A 169 -21.75 -11.61 18.91
CA GLN A 169 -21.72 -10.16 19.03
C GLN A 169 -20.72 -9.55 18.05
N ILE A 170 -19.54 -10.14 17.90
CA ILE A 170 -18.51 -9.65 16.98
C ILE A 170 -18.99 -9.76 15.53
N VAL A 171 -19.60 -10.89 15.14
CA VAL A 171 -20.15 -11.05 13.79
C VAL A 171 -21.36 -10.12 13.56
N GLN A 172 -22.15 -9.83 14.60
CA GLN A 172 -23.24 -8.83 14.54
C GLN A 172 -22.71 -7.39 14.38
N GLN A 173 -21.60 -7.06 15.01
CA GLN A 173 -20.96 -5.75 14.85
C GLN A 173 -20.38 -5.58 13.43
N HIS A 174 -19.99 -6.70 12.80
CA HIS A 174 -19.36 -6.72 11.48
C HIS A 174 -20.22 -7.35 10.38
N GLN A 175 -21.55 -7.15 10.41
CA GLN A 175 -22.46 -7.71 9.39
C GLN A 175 -22.17 -7.20 7.97
N GLU A 176 -21.56 -6.03 7.84
CA GLU A 176 -21.15 -5.45 6.56
C GLU A 176 -20.21 -6.35 5.76
N LEU A 177 -19.48 -7.26 6.41
CA LEU A 177 -18.60 -8.25 5.75
C LEU A 177 -19.33 -9.19 4.80
N PHE A 178 -20.62 -9.41 5.05
CA PHE A 178 -21.49 -10.26 4.25
C PHE A 178 -22.40 -9.43 3.34
N SER A 179 -22.09 -8.15 3.15
CA SER A 179 -22.84 -7.23 2.29
C SER A 179 -22.07 -6.86 1.03
N GLU A 180 -22.72 -6.13 0.12
CA GLU A 180 -22.06 -5.54 -1.05
C GLU A 180 -20.99 -4.50 -0.67
N GLN A 181 -21.09 -3.89 0.50
CA GLN A 181 -20.15 -2.88 1.02
C GLN A 181 -18.99 -3.49 1.83
N ALA A 182 -18.88 -4.83 1.85
CA ALA A 182 -17.80 -5.52 2.54
C ALA A 182 -16.43 -4.96 2.17
N GLY A 183 -15.63 -4.63 3.18
CA GLY A 183 -14.30 -4.03 3.02
C GLY A 183 -14.28 -2.51 2.75
N ALA A 184 -15.36 -1.90 2.27
CA ALA A 184 -15.41 -0.43 2.09
C ALA A 184 -15.45 0.30 3.42
N THR A 185 -16.40 -0.06 4.29
CA THR A 185 -16.52 0.53 5.64
C THR A 185 -15.27 0.27 6.47
N LEU A 186 -14.76 -0.97 6.45
CA LEU A 186 -13.55 -1.34 7.17
C LEU A 186 -12.31 -0.60 6.64
N GLY A 187 -12.20 -0.44 5.31
CA GLY A 187 -11.17 0.39 4.69
C GLY A 187 -11.23 1.84 5.15
N ASP A 188 -12.44 2.43 5.23
CA ASP A 188 -12.64 3.79 5.72
C ASP A 188 -12.32 3.92 7.22
N GLN A 189 -12.72 2.95 8.04
CA GLN A 189 -12.42 2.93 9.48
C GLN A 189 -10.91 2.78 9.75
N MET A 190 -10.26 1.87 9.01
CA MET A 190 -8.81 1.67 9.09
C MET A 190 -8.07 2.91 8.61
N PHE A 191 -8.52 3.54 7.51
CA PHE A 191 -7.97 4.79 7.03
C PHE A 191 -8.14 5.95 8.02
N LYS A 192 -9.21 5.98 8.80
CA LYS A 192 -9.42 6.98 9.87
C LYS A 192 -8.65 6.66 11.17
N GLY A 193 -8.05 5.47 11.28
CA GLY A 193 -7.40 5.02 12.51
C GLY A 193 -8.40 4.61 13.61
N GLU A 194 -9.68 4.41 13.27
CA GLU A 194 -10.71 3.95 14.21
C GLU A 194 -10.52 2.46 14.56
N ILE A 195 -9.95 1.69 13.61
CA ILE A 195 -9.67 0.27 13.78
C ILE A 195 -8.24 0.00 13.30
N SER A 196 -7.43 -0.61 14.15
CA SER A 196 -6.06 -1.06 13.84
C SER A 196 -5.88 -2.57 13.96
N ASP A 197 -6.81 -3.27 14.60
CA ASP A 197 -6.72 -4.71 14.83
C ASP A 197 -8.01 -5.40 14.39
N LEU A 198 -7.87 -6.26 13.38
CA LEU A 198 -8.93 -7.12 12.86
C LEU A 198 -8.65 -8.60 13.17
N SER A 199 -7.69 -8.91 14.04
CA SER A 199 -7.26 -10.28 14.37
C SER A 199 -8.39 -11.11 14.97
N ALA A 200 -9.20 -10.52 15.86
CA ALA A 200 -10.36 -11.16 16.46
C ALA A 200 -11.36 -11.61 15.38
N LEU A 201 -11.65 -10.72 14.43
CA LEU A 201 -12.54 -11.01 13.31
C LEU A 201 -11.93 -12.03 12.35
N GLN A 202 -10.65 -11.88 12.00
CA GLN A 202 -9.91 -12.82 11.17
C GLN A 202 -9.97 -14.24 11.75
N THR A 203 -9.90 -14.34 13.07
CA THR A 203 -9.96 -15.59 13.82
C THR A 203 -11.36 -16.17 13.85
N ILE A 204 -12.39 -15.36 14.11
CA ILE A 204 -13.80 -15.80 14.18
C ILE A 204 -14.31 -16.27 12.83
N ALA A 205 -14.06 -15.50 11.78
CA ALA A 205 -14.57 -15.76 10.44
C ALA A 205 -13.61 -16.60 9.57
N GLN A 206 -12.46 -17.02 10.13
CA GLN A 206 -11.40 -17.76 9.43
C GLN A 206 -10.95 -17.10 8.13
N ILE A 207 -10.81 -15.77 8.13
CA ILE A 207 -10.46 -15.00 6.94
C ILE A 207 -9.00 -15.31 6.55
N PRO A 208 -8.74 -15.89 5.37
CA PRO A 208 -7.37 -16.17 4.93
C PRO A 208 -6.56 -14.88 4.72
N ASP A 209 -5.24 -14.93 4.91
CA ASP A 209 -4.36 -13.77 4.70
C ASP A 209 -4.41 -13.23 3.25
N LYS A 210 -4.72 -14.11 2.29
CA LYS A 210 -4.90 -13.78 0.86
C LYS A 210 -6.35 -13.56 0.45
N SER A 211 -7.26 -13.32 1.41
CA SER A 211 -8.67 -13.09 1.11
C SER A 211 -8.89 -11.87 0.20
N TRP A 212 -9.86 -11.95 -0.70
CA TRP A 212 -10.34 -10.81 -1.49
C TRP A 212 -10.74 -9.62 -0.61
N LEU A 213 -11.17 -9.87 0.64
CA LEU A 213 -11.57 -8.83 1.58
C LEU A 213 -10.40 -7.87 1.86
N TRP A 214 -9.20 -8.41 2.10
CA TRP A 214 -8.01 -7.60 2.37
C TRP A 214 -7.64 -6.74 1.15
N ASN A 215 -7.67 -7.33 -0.05
CA ASN A 215 -7.45 -6.59 -1.28
C ASN A 215 -8.43 -5.42 -1.42
N ARG A 216 -9.71 -5.62 -1.07
CA ARG A 216 -10.73 -4.59 -1.12
C ARG A 216 -10.52 -3.50 -0.06
N ILE A 217 -10.21 -3.87 1.18
CA ILE A 217 -9.88 -2.94 2.27
C ILE A 217 -8.71 -2.02 1.87
N PHE A 218 -7.61 -2.60 1.38
CA PHE A 218 -6.42 -1.83 0.99
C PHE A 218 -6.63 -1.03 -0.30
N SER A 219 -7.43 -1.52 -1.25
CA SER A 219 -7.85 -0.75 -2.43
C SER A 219 -8.61 0.52 -2.03
N VAL A 220 -9.53 0.40 -1.07
CA VAL A 220 -10.28 1.55 -0.54
C VAL A 220 -9.32 2.50 0.18
N LEU A 221 -8.46 2.00 1.08
CA LEU A 221 -7.47 2.82 1.77
C LEU A 221 -6.58 3.60 0.80
N VAL A 222 -6.02 2.92 -0.20
CA VAL A 222 -5.19 3.53 -1.24
C VAL A 222 -5.96 4.60 -2.00
N SER A 223 -7.22 4.35 -2.35
CA SER A 223 -8.05 5.36 -3.01
C SER A 223 -8.28 6.60 -2.14
N ARG A 224 -8.41 6.44 -0.82
CA ARG A 224 -8.61 7.56 0.12
C ARG A 224 -7.37 8.44 0.27
N ILE A 225 -6.16 7.89 0.13
CA ILE A 225 -4.91 8.67 0.14
C ILE A 225 -4.96 9.78 -0.91
N PHE A 226 -5.52 9.51 -2.10
CA PHE A 226 -5.63 10.50 -3.17
C PHE A 226 -6.70 11.57 -2.95
N LEU A 227 -7.61 11.36 -2.00
CA LEU A 227 -8.67 12.31 -1.66
C LEU A 227 -8.26 13.32 -0.58
N LEU A 228 -7.16 13.06 0.14
CA LEU A 228 -6.64 13.99 1.14
C LEU A 228 -6.12 15.26 0.47
N ASP A 229 -6.35 16.41 1.10
CA ASP A 229 -5.64 17.64 0.74
C ASP A 229 -4.16 17.59 1.21
N ASP A 230 -3.38 18.60 0.82
CA ASP A 230 -1.94 18.63 1.11
C ASP A 230 -1.63 18.74 2.61
N ALA A 231 -2.46 19.46 3.37
CA ALA A 231 -2.25 19.64 4.81
C ALA A 231 -2.60 18.36 5.57
N GLU A 232 -3.75 17.77 5.26
CA GLU A 232 -4.21 16.50 5.83
C GLU A 232 -3.24 15.36 5.49
N PHE A 233 -2.82 15.25 4.23
CA PHE A 233 -1.87 14.23 3.81
C PHE A 233 -0.54 14.33 4.55
N SER A 234 0.01 15.54 4.71
CA SER A 234 1.26 15.73 5.46
C SER A 234 1.12 15.32 6.93
N GLN A 235 -0.04 15.54 7.56
CA GLN A 235 -0.27 15.17 8.96
C GLN A 235 -0.46 13.66 9.12
N ARG A 236 -1.18 13.01 8.20
CA ARG A 236 -1.50 11.58 8.25
C ARG A 236 -0.41 10.66 7.69
N LEU A 237 0.63 11.22 7.06
CA LEU A 237 1.65 10.44 6.36
C LEU A 237 2.32 9.36 7.24
N ALA A 238 2.61 9.68 8.49
CA ALA A 238 3.22 8.74 9.43
C ALA A 238 2.27 7.58 9.74
N ASP A 239 1.00 7.88 10.04
CA ASP A 239 -0.02 6.86 10.33
C ASP A 239 -0.24 5.91 9.14
N LEU A 240 -0.31 6.47 7.92
CA LEU A 240 -0.50 5.68 6.70
C LEU A 240 0.65 4.68 6.49
N VAL A 241 1.88 5.12 6.74
CA VAL A 241 3.07 4.26 6.71
C VAL A 241 2.99 3.18 7.78
N ASP A 242 2.54 3.51 8.98
CA ASP A 242 2.45 2.55 10.08
C ASP A 242 1.42 1.44 9.80
N ILE A 243 0.32 1.77 9.13
CA ILE A 243 -0.61 0.75 8.59
C ILE A 243 0.13 -0.20 7.64
N GLY A 244 0.96 0.33 6.74
CA GLY A 244 1.79 -0.49 5.85
C GLY A 244 2.79 -1.38 6.59
N ARG A 245 3.38 -0.91 7.69
CA ARG A 245 4.31 -1.70 8.53
C ARG A 245 3.60 -2.85 9.23
N GLN A 246 2.38 -2.62 9.70
CA GLN A 246 1.53 -3.65 10.32
C GLN A 246 1.06 -4.69 9.28
N HIS A 247 0.93 -4.30 8.02
CA HIS A 247 0.47 -5.16 6.93
C HIS A 247 1.50 -5.24 5.78
N GLN A 248 2.61 -5.93 6.04
CA GLN A 248 3.76 -6.01 5.11
C GLN A 248 3.40 -6.44 3.68
N GLY A 249 2.40 -7.31 3.50
CA GLY A 249 1.91 -7.72 2.17
C GLY A 249 1.35 -6.58 1.30
N TYR A 250 0.94 -5.48 1.93
CA TYR A 250 0.37 -4.30 1.28
C TYR A 250 1.27 -3.06 1.37
N MET A 251 2.46 -3.17 1.99
CA MET A 251 3.42 -2.06 2.15
C MET A 251 3.74 -1.40 0.81
N ASN A 252 4.00 -2.19 -0.23
CA ASN A 252 4.34 -1.65 -1.56
C ASN A 252 3.19 -0.83 -2.17
N GLN A 253 1.94 -1.24 -1.97
CA GLN A 253 0.77 -0.52 -2.49
C GLN A 253 0.58 0.81 -1.77
N ILE A 254 0.69 0.80 -0.44
CA ILE A 254 0.60 2.01 0.38
C ILE A 254 1.74 2.97 0.06
N LEU A 255 2.98 2.48 0.01
CA LEU A 255 4.15 3.30 -0.27
C LEU A 255 4.09 3.93 -1.67
N SER A 256 3.66 3.14 -2.67
CA SER A 256 3.40 3.64 -4.03
C SER A 256 2.34 4.75 -4.04
N ALA A 257 1.21 4.54 -3.35
CA ALA A 257 0.15 5.53 -3.25
C ALA A 257 0.61 6.82 -2.54
N CYS A 258 1.34 6.70 -1.43
CA CYS A 258 1.90 7.84 -0.71
C CYS A 258 2.89 8.63 -1.57
N LEU A 259 3.83 7.98 -2.27
CA LEU A 259 4.78 8.66 -3.16
C LEU A 259 4.06 9.35 -4.33
N SER A 260 3.07 8.68 -4.92
CA SER A 260 2.27 9.24 -6.01
C SER A 260 1.45 10.43 -5.56
N ARG A 261 0.83 10.38 -4.37
CA ARG A 261 0.12 11.51 -3.78
C ARG A 261 1.06 12.66 -3.40
N TYR A 262 2.27 12.35 -2.92
CA TYR A 262 3.28 13.35 -2.60
C TYR A 262 3.76 14.09 -3.85
N HIS A 263 3.87 13.40 -4.98
CA HIS A 263 4.21 14.01 -6.26
C HIS A 263 3.18 15.06 -6.72
N LEU A 264 1.92 14.90 -6.35
CA LEU A 264 0.86 15.86 -6.65
C LEU A 264 0.84 17.08 -5.69
N ALA A 265 1.54 17.00 -4.55
CA ALA A 265 1.52 18.05 -3.55
C ALA A 265 2.29 19.31 -4.00
N ALA A 266 1.85 20.48 -3.52
CA ALA A 266 2.52 21.75 -3.78
C ALA A 266 3.94 21.79 -3.21
N TYR A 267 4.21 21.02 -2.15
CA TYR A 267 5.51 20.93 -1.50
C TYR A 267 6.39 19.78 -1.99
N ARG A 268 6.04 19.13 -3.11
CA ARG A 268 6.77 17.96 -3.66
C ARG A 268 8.29 18.14 -3.81
N GLU A 269 8.76 19.38 -3.94
CA GLU A 269 10.19 19.69 -4.05
C GLU A 269 10.96 19.48 -2.73
N LYS A 270 10.26 19.49 -1.59
CA LYS A 270 10.85 19.24 -0.27
C LYS A 270 11.00 17.73 -0.07
N PRO A 271 12.23 17.22 0.15
CA PRO A 271 12.45 15.80 0.38
C PRO A 271 11.73 15.27 1.62
N SER A 272 10.95 14.20 1.47
CA SER A 272 10.41 13.45 2.61
C SER A 272 11.43 12.44 3.12
N SER A 273 12.00 12.67 4.30
CA SER A 273 12.95 11.72 4.93
C SER A 273 12.31 10.36 5.19
N LEU A 274 11.04 10.33 5.61
CA LEU A 274 10.29 9.12 5.89
C LEU A 274 10.08 8.27 4.63
N LEU A 275 9.51 8.85 3.58
CA LEU A 275 9.21 8.10 2.35
C LEU A 275 10.48 7.68 1.63
N LYS A 276 11.50 8.53 1.63
CA LYS A 276 12.79 8.23 1.00
C LYS A 276 13.48 7.04 1.65
N GLN A 277 13.53 6.99 2.98
CA GLN A 277 14.15 5.86 3.69
C GLN A 277 13.32 4.59 3.51
N LEU A 278 12.00 4.66 3.65
CA LEU A 278 11.14 3.50 3.43
C LEU A 278 11.27 2.92 2.03
N ALA A 279 11.29 3.77 1.01
CA ALA A 279 11.44 3.32 -0.36
C ALA A 279 12.84 2.75 -0.63
N LEU A 280 13.88 3.31 -0.02
CA LEU A 280 15.23 2.73 -0.07
C LEU A 280 15.27 1.34 0.60
N ASP A 281 14.64 1.19 1.76
CA ASP A 281 14.63 -0.08 2.51
C ASP A 281 13.83 -1.18 1.78
N ASN A 282 12.72 -0.81 1.12
CA ASN A 282 11.83 -1.77 0.44
C ASN A 282 12.27 -2.08 -1.00
N TRP A 283 12.75 -1.07 -1.74
CA TRP A 283 12.98 -1.17 -3.20
C TRP A 283 14.44 -0.97 -3.60
N GLY A 284 15.31 -0.58 -2.67
CA GLY A 284 16.69 -0.19 -2.98
C GLY A 284 16.78 1.20 -3.60
N SER A 285 17.97 1.57 -4.08
CA SER A 285 18.22 2.91 -4.61
C SER A 285 17.50 3.12 -5.97
N PRO A 286 16.75 4.23 -6.16
CA PRO A 286 16.11 4.54 -7.44
C PRO A 286 17.11 4.89 -8.54
N GLN A 287 18.36 5.18 -8.16
CA GLN A 287 19.45 5.58 -9.06
C GLN A 287 20.24 4.39 -9.60
N ILE A 288 19.83 3.14 -9.32
CA ILE A 288 20.47 1.96 -9.90
C ILE A 288 20.25 1.96 -11.42
N ARG A 289 21.36 1.87 -12.18
CA ARG A 289 21.35 1.90 -13.66
C ARG A 289 21.10 0.52 -14.27
N SER A 290 21.08 -0.54 -13.47
CA SER A 290 20.85 -1.92 -13.92
C SER A 290 19.38 -2.15 -14.32
N ARG A 291 19.14 -3.17 -15.17
CA ARG A 291 17.79 -3.64 -15.53
C ARG A 291 17.00 -4.19 -14.33
N GLN A 292 17.62 -4.30 -13.16
CA GLN A 292 17.01 -4.79 -11.92
C GLN A 292 16.34 -3.66 -11.11
N ASN A 293 16.31 -2.42 -11.62
CA ASN A 293 15.60 -1.33 -10.96
C ASN A 293 14.09 -1.62 -10.92
N SER A 294 13.60 -1.96 -9.72
CA SER A 294 12.21 -2.36 -9.47
C SER A 294 11.26 -1.18 -9.26
N TRP A 295 11.78 0.06 -9.18
CA TRP A 295 10.95 1.24 -8.86
C TRP A 295 9.83 1.46 -9.88
N LEU A 296 10.12 1.27 -11.16
CA LEU A 296 9.13 1.42 -12.24
C LEU A 296 8.06 0.30 -12.25
N GLN A 297 8.18 -0.72 -11.40
CA GLN A 297 7.12 -1.70 -11.16
C GLN A 297 6.08 -1.18 -10.17
N TYR A 298 6.45 -0.19 -9.34
CA TYR A 298 5.62 0.31 -8.25
C TYR A 298 5.09 1.73 -8.49
N VAL A 299 5.87 2.59 -9.15
CA VAL A 299 5.50 3.99 -9.38
C VAL A 299 5.79 4.45 -10.80
N ASP A 300 5.07 5.48 -11.24
CA ASP A 300 5.30 6.12 -12.54
C ASP A 300 6.69 6.78 -12.63
N LYS A 301 7.14 6.98 -13.87
CA LYS A 301 8.46 7.56 -14.16
C LYS A 301 8.68 8.92 -13.49
N ASP A 302 7.67 9.78 -13.46
CA ASP A 302 7.77 11.13 -12.89
C ASP A 302 7.85 11.11 -11.36
N VAL A 303 7.16 10.16 -10.72
CA VAL A 303 7.24 9.93 -9.27
C VAL A 303 8.63 9.40 -8.90
N CYS A 304 9.16 8.46 -9.67
CA CYS A 304 10.52 7.97 -9.50
C CYS A 304 11.54 9.11 -9.68
N ALA A 305 11.38 9.93 -10.72
CA ALA A 305 12.26 11.08 -10.99
C ALA A 305 12.26 12.10 -9.85
N MET A 306 11.10 12.38 -9.23
CA MET A 306 11.00 13.22 -8.04
C MET A 306 11.86 12.67 -6.88
N VAL A 307 11.77 11.38 -6.60
CA VAL A 307 12.54 10.77 -5.51
C VAL A 307 14.03 10.72 -5.85
N VAL A 308 14.40 10.47 -7.11
CA VAL A 308 15.79 10.59 -7.58
C VAL A 308 16.32 12.00 -7.36
N ALA A 309 15.51 13.03 -7.65
CA ALA A 309 15.89 14.41 -7.42
C ALA A 309 16.07 14.74 -5.92
N TRP A 310 15.24 14.17 -5.04
CA TRP A 310 15.43 14.31 -3.59
C TRP A 310 16.77 13.76 -3.12
N PHE A 311 17.14 12.59 -3.62
CA PHE A 311 18.44 11.99 -3.36
C PHE A 311 19.58 12.84 -3.92
N ALA A 312 19.44 13.37 -5.14
CA ALA A 312 20.43 14.26 -5.73
C ALA A 312 20.64 15.53 -4.91
N LYS A 313 19.57 16.20 -4.48
CA LYS A 313 19.65 17.40 -3.62
C LYS A 313 20.36 17.11 -2.31
N GLU A 314 19.98 16.03 -1.62
CA GLU A 314 20.59 15.65 -0.35
C GLU A 314 22.06 15.23 -0.51
N ASP A 315 22.41 14.51 -1.58
CA ASP A 315 23.80 14.13 -1.85
C ASP A 315 24.66 15.37 -2.11
N LEU A 316 24.16 16.35 -2.87
CA LEU A 316 24.85 17.62 -3.09
C LEU A 316 25.03 18.40 -1.78
N GLU A 317 23.98 18.51 -0.97
CA GLU A 317 24.04 19.17 0.33
C GLU A 317 25.07 18.50 1.27
N HIS A 318 25.07 17.17 1.37
CA HIS A 318 26.06 16.46 2.17
C HIS A 318 27.48 16.63 1.61
N PHE A 319 27.65 16.54 0.30
CA PHE A 319 28.95 16.67 -0.32
C PHE A 319 29.58 18.05 -0.05
N PHE A 320 28.85 19.14 -0.27
CA PHE A 320 29.40 20.49 -0.12
C PHE A 320 29.44 20.98 1.33
N ASN A 321 28.59 20.48 2.22
CA ASN A 321 28.57 20.93 3.62
C ASN A 321 29.36 20.02 4.58
N LEU A 322 29.25 18.69 4.44
CA LEU A 322 29.86 17.71 5.36
C LEU A 322 31.22 17.22 4.86
N LEU A 323 31.40 17.06 3.55
CA LEU A 323 32.62 16.47 2.94
C LEU A 323 33.60 17.52 2.41
N LYS A 324 33.47 18.76 2.89
CA LYS A 324 34.46 19.82 2.64
C LYS A 324 35.82 19.43 3.23
N GLY A 325 36.90 19.78 2.53
CA GLY A 325 38.24 19.71 3.11
C GLY A 325 38.45 20.82 4.15
N ASP A 326 39.70 21.27 4.31
CA ASP A 326 40.06 22.40 5.19
C ASP A 326 39.57 23.78 4.70
N ASP A 327 38.87 23.83 3.56
CA ASP A 327 38.38 25.06 2.92
C ASP A 327 36.95 25.46 3.38
N ASP A 328 36.62 26.74 3.24
CA ASP A 328 35.29 27.30 3.53
C ASP A 328 34.20 26.66 2.65
N VAL A 329 32.94 26.73 3.08
CA VAL A 329 31.82 26.10 2.36
C VAL A 329 31.68 26.72 0.97
N ASP A 330 31.84 25.91 -0.09
CA ASP A 330 31.66 26.40 -1.46
C ASP A 330 30.17 26.48 -1.84
N GLN A 331 29.51 27.47 -1.24
CA GLN A 331 28.10 27.78 -1.45
C GLN A 331 27.79 28.06 -2.92
N SER A 332 28.75 28.55 -3.71
CA SER A 332 28.57 28.83 -5.14
C SER A 332 28.43 27.55 -5.95
N ARG A 333 29.28 26.54 -5.68
CA ARG A 333 29.17 25.21 -6.31
C ARG A 333 27.88 24.49 -5.94
N LEU A 334 27.52 24.51 -4.64
CA LEU A 334 26.24 23.95 -4.18
C LEU A 334 25.05 24.63 -4.87
N PHE A 335 25.00 25.96 -4.82
CA PHE A 335 23.96 26.76 -5.47
C PHE A 335 23.84 26.42 -6.97
N TYR A 336 24.96 26.34 -7.68
CA TYR A 336 24.97 26.05 -9.11
C TYR A 336 24.36 24.67 -9.41
N TRP A 337 24.83 23.61 -8.74
CA TRP A 337 24.38 22.25 -9.02
C TRP A 337 22.93 21.98 -8.60
N LEU A 338 22.44 22.66 -7.55
CA LEU A 338 21.03 22.57 -7.15
C LEU A 338 20.06 23.02 -8.25
N ARG A 339 20.47 23.96 -9.13
CA ARG A 339 19.67 24.37 -10.31
C ARG A 339 19.38 23.20 -11.28
N PHE A 340 20.20 22.16 -11.24
CA PHE A 340 20.10 20.99 -12.12
C PHE A 340 19.70 19.70 -11.39
N ALA A 341 19.49 19.72 -10.07
CA ALA A 341 19.24 18.52 -9.28
C ALA A 341 18.02 17.71 -9.78
N ASN A 342 16.97 18.37 -10.25
CA ASN A 342 15.77 17.71 -10.81
C ASN A 342 16.03 17.03 -12.17
N GLN A 343 17.16 17.31 -12.80
CA GLN A 343 17.59 16.71 -14.07
C GLN A 343 18.65 15.63 -13.88
N MET A 344 19.12 15.41 -12.64
CA MET A 344 20.12 14.40 -12.34
C MET A 344 19.45 13.03 -12.28
N SER A 345 19.88 12.11 -13.14
CA SER A 345 19.41 10.71 -13.11
C SER A 345 20.20 9.85 -12.13
N TYR A 346 21.35 10.34 -11.68
CA TYR A 346 22.28 9.62 -10.83
C TYR A 346 23.15 10.59 -10.04
N THR A 347 23.34 10.31 -8.76
CA THR A 347 24.35 10.94 -7.92
C THR A 347 25.05 9.87 -7.09
N ARG A 348 26.37 9.95 -6.99
CA ARG A 348 27.14 9.10 -6.09
C ARG A 348 28.29 9.85 -5.47
N ILE A 349 28.35 9.79 -4.15
CA ILE A 349 29.45 10.32 -3.37
C ILE A 349 30.53 9.24 -3.26
N ILE A 350 31.75 9.62 -3.62
CA ILE A 350 32.96 8.80 -3.53
C ILE A 350 33.83 9.41 -2.42
N MET A 351 33.85 8.75 -1.26
CA MET A 351 34.50 9.28 -0.07
C MET A 351 36.00 8.97 -0.05
N GLY A 352 36.80 9.95 0.35
CA GLY A 352 38.21 9.78 0.73
C GLY A 352 38.37 8.94 2.00
N SER A 353 39.60 8.51 2.28
CA SER A 353 39.89 7.67 3.45
C SER A 353 39.48 8.34 4.76
N ASP A 354 39.70 9.65 4.88
CA ASP A 354 39.51 10.37 6.15
C ASP A 354 38.02 10.43 6.49
N ALA A 355 37.18 10.81 5.52
CA ALA A 355 35.73 10.81 5.67
C ALA A 355 35.16 9.39 5.87
N TRP A 356 35.75 8.39 5.20
CA TRP A 356 35.30 7.00 5.30
C TRP A 356 35.53 6.41 6.71
N SER A 357 36.70 6.68 7.33
CA SER A 357 37.05 6.17 8.66
C SER A 357 36.62 7.09 9.81
N ASN A 358 36.06 8.27 9.55
CA ASN A 358 35.66 9.20 10.60
C ASN A 358 34.50 8.65 11.45
N GLU A 359 34.72 8.42 12.73
CA GLU A 359 33.72 7.88 13.68
C GLU A 359 32.82 8.96 14.31
N GLY A 360 33.01 10.23 13.93
CA GLY A 360 32.15 11.33 14.33
C GLY A 360 30.69 11.07 13.97
N ARG A 361 29.78 11.51 14.84
CA ARG A 361 28.34 11.22 14.76
C ARG A 361 27.76 11.51 13.38
N ASP A 362 28.11 12.66 12.78
CA ASP A 362 27.58 13.07 11.48
C ASP A 362 28.05 12.17 10.34
N PHE A 363 29.32 11.77 10.34
CA PHE A 363 29.89 10.85 9.35
C PHE A 363 29.34 9.43 9.51
N ALA A 364 29.18 8.95 10.75
CA ALA A 364 28.58 7.65 11.02
C ALA A 364 27.12 7.60 10.54
N HIS A 365 26.34 8.63 10.87
CA HIS A 365 24.94 8.75 10.44
C HIS A 365 24.81 8.87 8.91
N PHE A 366 25.67 9.68 8.28
CA PHE A 366 25.72 9.83 6.83
C PHE A 366 26.01 8.50 6.13
N ARG A 367 26.97 7.71 6.62
CA ARG A 367 27.31 6.39 6.06
C ARG A 367 26.17 5.40 6.21
N GLU A 368 25.49 5.38 7.36
CA GLU A 368 24.37 4.46 7.58
C GLU A 368 23.19 4.79 6.66
N LYS A 369 22.79 6.06 6.58
CA LYS A 369 21.67 6.52 5.73
C LYS A 369 21.90 6.33 4.23
N ASN A 370 23.16 6.30 3.80
CA ASN A 370 23.56 6.17 2.40
C ASN A 370 24.21 4.82 2.09
N LYS A 371 23.97 3.81 2.94
CA LYS A 371 24.51 2.47 2.75
C LYS A 371 24.13 1.93 1.36
N GLY A 372 25.12 1.37 0.66
CA GLY A 372 24.96 0.91 -0.72
C GLY A 372 24.96 2.00 -1.79
N ARG A 373 24.91 3.29 -1.42
CA ARG A 373 24.95 4.45 -2.34
C ARG A 373 26.29 5.21 -2.32
N LEU A 374 27.24 4.79 -1.49
CA LEU A 374 28.57 5.41 -1.37
C LEU A 374 29.64 4.59 -2.11
N GLY A 375 30.63 5.27 -2.70
CA GLY A 375 31.86 4.68 -3.21
C GLY A 375 33.07 5.08 -2.36
N ARG A 376 34.18 4.36 -2.49
CA ARG A 376 35.46 4.70 -1.84
C ARG A 376 36.46 5.21 -2.87
N LEU A 377 37.09 6.35 -2.58
CA LEU A 377 38.14 6.93 -3.40
C LEU A 377 39.47 6.29 -3.05
N ILE A 378 40.23 5.84 -4.06
CA ILE A 378 41.57 5.30 -3.91
C ILE A 378 42.59 6.11 -4.73
N GLY A 379 43.85 6.12 -4.28
CA GLY A 379 44.93 6.86 -4.97
C GLY A 379 44.81 8.38 -4.87
N ALA A 380 44.16 8.91 -3.83
CA ALA A 380 44.05 10.33 -3.50
C ALA A 380 44.55 10.60 -2.08
N ALA A 381 44.88 11.85 -1.75
CA ALA A 381 45.06 12.24 -0.35
C ALA A 381 43.73 12.12 0.40
N GLY A 382 43.77 11.75 1.68
CA GLY A 382 42.62 11.25 2.43
C GLY A 382 41.43 12.21 2.58
N HIS A 383 41.68 13.52 2.54
CA HIS A 383 40.67 14.58 2.60
C HIS A 383 39.92 14.80 1.27
N ASN A 384 40.39 14.21 0.17
CA ASN A 384 39.73 14.36 -1.12
C ASN A 384 38.49 13.47 -1.19
N ASN A 385 37.36 14.09 -1.50
CA ASN A 385 36.12 13.43 -1.83
C ASN A 385 35.75 13.80 -3.26
N ALA A 386 34.91 12.98 -3.90
CA ALA A 386 34.33 13.30 -5.18
C ALA A 386 32.82 13.04 -5.17
N VAL A 387 32.09 13.73 -6.03
CA VAL A 387 30.71 13.39 -6.37
C VAL A 387 30.60 13.24 -7.88
N VAL A 388 29.97 12.15 -8.31
CA VAL A 388 29.62 11.89 -9.70
C VAL A 388 28.15 12.19 -9.87
N MET A 389 27.83 13.13 -10.75
CA MET A 389 26.46 13.48 -11.12
C MET A 389 26.23 13.10 -12.58
N GLN A 390 25.09 12.49 -12.90
CA GLN A 390 24.71 12.23 -14.29
C GLN A 390 23.54 13.12 -14.69
N ILE A 391 23.72 13.89 -15.77
CA ILE A 391 22.64 14.66 -16.42
C ILE A 391 22.67 14.30 -17.91
N GLY A 392 21.56 13.78 -18.42
CA GLY A 392 21.51 13.23 -19.77
C GLY A 392 22.57 12.14 -20.01
N ASN A 393 23.31 12.25 -21.11
CA ASN A 393 24.40 11.32 -21.47
C ASN A 393 25.77 11.77 -20.95
N TYR A 394 25.85 12.56 -19.88
CA TYR A 394 27.11 13.08 -19.35
C TYR A 394 27.26 12.82 -17.86
N PHE A 395 28.48 12.44 -17.46
CA PHE A 395 28.91 12.44 -16.06
C PHE A 395 29.71 13.70 -15.76
N PHE A 396 29.36 14.35 -14.66
CA PHE A 396 30.08 15.47 -14.07
C PHE A 396 30.73 14.99 -12.78
N VAL A 397 32.06 15.03 -12.74
CA VAL A 397 32.85 14.64 -11.57
C VAL A 397 33.39 15.90 -10.90
N GLU A 398 32.87 16.17 -9.72
CA GLU A 398 33.24 17.29 -8.87
C GLU A 398 34.06 16.80 -7.68
N PHE A 399 35.05 17.59 -7.25
CA PHE A 399 35.95 17.23 -6.15
C PHE A 399 35.81 18.21 -4.99
N SER A 400 35.97 17.73 -3.76
CA SER A 400 35.84 18.58 -2.56
C SER A 400 36.94 19.63 -2.47
N GLY A 401 38.18 19.29 -2.85
CA GLY A 401 39.31 20.21 -2.88
C GLY A 401 39.33 21.15 -4.09
N MET A 402 40.19 22.18 -4.03
CA MET A 402 40.43 23.15 -5.11
C MET A 402 40.73 22.45 -6.44
N GLY A 403 39.79 22.57 -7.37
CA GLY A 403 39.82 21.80 -8.62
C GLY A 403 38.80 22.31 -9.62
N ALA A 404 38.67 21.56 -10.71
CA ALA A 404 37.76 21.84 -11.80
C ALA A 404 36.86 20.62 -12.01
N CYS A 405 35.68 20.84 -12.57
CA CYS A 405 34.71 19.79 -12.86
C CYS A 405 35.14 19.03 -14.12
N TYR A 406 35.14 17.70 -14.07
CA TYR A 406 35.52 16.84 -15.20
C TYR A 406 34.26 16.24 -15.83
N VAL A 407 34.09 16.43 -17.14
CA VAL A 407 32.89 15.99 -17.85
C VAL A 407 33.22 14.82 -18.79
N TYR A 408 32.54 13.69 -18.60
CA TYR A 408 32.68 12.49 -19.42
C TYR A 408 31.39 12.19 -20.16
N GLN A 409 31.47 11.69 -21.39
CA GLN A 409 30.31 11.10 -22.05
C GLN A 409 30.00 9.75 -21.38
N ALA A 410 28.76 9.56 -20.92
CA ALA A 410 28.42 8.46 -20.01
C ALA A 410 28.53 7.07 -20.66
N ASP A 411 28.28 6.97 -21.96
CA ASP A 411 28.43 5.76 -22.79
C ASP A 411 29.89 5.40 -23.12
N LYS A 412 30.83 6.35 -22.97
CA LYS A 412 32.26 6.18 -23.28
C LYS A 412 33.15 6.45 -22.06
N ALA A 413 32.56 6.55 -20.88
CA ALA A 413 33.28 6.86 -19.66
C ALA A 413 34.34 5.77 -19.39
N PRO A 414 35.56 6.13 -18.97
CA PRO A 414 36.63 5.16 -18.72
C PRO A 414 36.45 4.39 -17.40
N PHE A 415 35.31 4.56 -16.72
CA PHE A 415 35.01 3.98 -15.43
C PHE A 415 33.53 3.64 -15.34
N ASP A 416 33.21 2.69 -14.45
CA ASP A 416 31.85 2.38 -14.06
C ASP A 416 31.55 3.10 -12.75
N PRO A 417 30.60 4.07 -12.73
CA PRO A 417 30.30 4.85 -11.53
C PRO A 417 29.73 3.99 -10.39
N GLU A 418 29.22 2.78 -10.67
CA GLU A 418 28.66 1.91 -9.64
C GLU A 418 29.70 1.06 -8.89
N LYS A 419 30.97 1.08 -9.33
CA LYS A 419 32.07 0.40 -8.64
C LYS A 419 32.17 0.85 -7.19
N SER A 420 32.43 -0.12 -6.30
CA SER A 420 32.63 0.13 -4.88
C SER A 420 33.87 0.99 -4.60
N GLN A 421 34.88 0.92 -5.46
CA GLN A 421 36.11 1.71 -5.37
C GLN A 421 36.43 2.35 -6.73
N LEU A 422 36.79 3.63 -6.70
CA LEU A 422 37.16 4.40 -7.88
C LEU A 422 38.50 5.09 -7.65
N GLY A 423 39.41 4.94 -8.61
CA GLY A 423 40.74 5.54 -8.56
C GLY A 423 40.76 6.99 -9.06
N LEU A 424 41.36 7.89 -8.29
CA LEU A 424 41.39 9.32 -8.63
C LEU A 424 42.03 9.58 -10.00
N ALA A 425 43.33 9.30 -10.14
CA ALA A 425 44.06 9.59 -11.38
C ALA A 425 43.82 8.54 -12.48
N THR A 426 43.46 7.32 -12.09
CA THR A 426 43.30 6.19 -13.01
C THR A 426 41.90 6.08 -13.59
N GLU A 427 40.88 6.72 -13.02
CA GLU A 427 39.50 6.60 -13.50
C GLU A 427 38.82 7.97 -13.60
N ILE A 428 38.66 8.68 -12.49
CA ILE A 428 37.71 9.80 -12.40
C ILE A 428 38.32 11.20 -12.60
N LYS A 429 39.65 11.31 -12.74
CA LYS A 429 40.40 12.56 -12.99
C LYS A 429 41.31 12.47 -14.23
N GLN A 430 40.86 11.75 -15.26
CA GLN A 430 41.59 11.57 -16.52
C GLN A 430 41.37 12.74 -17.50
N ARG A 431 42.24 13.74 -17.46
CA ARG A 431 42.13 14.97 -18.30
C ARG A 431 42.15 14.73 -19.81
N HIS A 432 42.72 13.62 -20.29
CA HIS A 432 42.78 13.33 -21.74
C HIS A 432 41.56 12.56 -22.26
N ARG A 433 40.63 12.15 -21.38
CA ARG A 433 39.40 11.42 -21.73
C ARG A 433 38.13 12.24 -21.53
N VAL A 434 38.23 13.44 -20.95
CA VAL A 434 37.07 14.32 -20.76
C VAL A 434 36.63 14.94 -22.07
N VAL A 435 35.33 15.19 -22.19
CA VAL A 435 34.76 16.05 -23.22
C VAL A 435 34.97 17.50 -22.85
N GLU A 436 34.83 17.84 -21.56
CA GLU A 436 35.02 19.19 -21.03
C GLU A 436 35.72 19.17 -19.67
N TRP A 437 36.48 20.24 -19.41
CA TRP A 437 37.15 20.46 -18.13
C TRP A 437 36.84 21.87 -17.63
N MET A 438 35.83 21.96 -16.79
CA MET A 438 35.20 23.23 -16.43
C MET A 438 35.84 23.80 -15.17
N ARG A 439 36.54 24.94 -15.30
CA ARG A 439 37.28 25.57 -14.19
C ARG A 439 36.42 26.54 -13.40
N HIS A 440 36.54 26.51 -12.08
CA HIS A 440 35.88 27.44 -11.16
C HIS A 440 36.57 28.83 -11.12
N PHE A 441 36.84 29.43 -12.28
CA PHE A 441 37.47 30.76 -12.39
C PHE A 441 36.92 31.60 -13.56
N PRO A 442 36.67 32.92 -13.36
CA PRO A 442 36.79 33.67 -12.10
C PRO A 442 35.66 33.33 -11.13
N ALA A 443 35.91 33.48 -9.83
CA ALA A 443 34.90 33.29 -8.79
C ALA A 443 33.75 34.30 -8.97
N PRO A 444 32.49 33.92 -8.66
CA PRO A 444 31.38 34.86 -8.68
C PRO A 444 31.53 35.89 -7.55
N SER A 445 30.92 37.07 -7.73
CA SER A 445 30.92 38.11 -6.69
C SER A 445 30.09 37.74 -5.46
N ARG A 446 29.08 36.87 -5.65
CA ARG A 446 28.19 36.32 -4.63
C ARG A 446 27.89 34.87 -4.91
N SER A 447 27.66 34.08 -3.87
CA SER A 447 27.41 32.63 -4.00
C SER A 447 26.06 32.27 -4.63
N ASP A 448 25.09 33.18 -4.58
CA ASP A 448 23.71 32.99 -5.04
C ASP A 448 23.43 33.66 -6.41
N ARG A 449 24.48 34.10 -7.12
CA ARG A 449 24.35 34.82 -8.39
C ARG A 449 25.08 34.10 -9.51
N VAL A 450 24.40 33.92 -10.64
CA VAL A 450 24.96 33.29 -11.84
C VAL A 450 25.92 34.28 -12.52
N GLU A 451 27.18 34.25 -12.10
CA GLU A 451 28.27 35.10 -12.58
C GLU A 451 29.60 34.33 -12.66
N GLY A 452 30.62 34.95 -13.28
CA GLY A 452 31.96 34.39 -13.31
C GLY A 452 31.99 33.02 -14.01
N TRP A 453 32.50 32.00 -13.32
CA TRP A 453 32.55 30.65 -13.86
C TRP A 453 31.17 29.99 -14.03
N LEU A 454 30.13 30.43 -13.31
CA LEU A 454 28.79 29.82 -13.40
C LEU A 454 28.19 30.03 -14.80
N ILE A 455 28.39 31.21 -15.40
CA ILE A 455 27.94 31.50 -16.78
C ILE A 455 28.67 30.60 -17.78
N LYS A 456 29.98 30.38 -17.60
CA LYS A 456 30.76 29.50 -18.48
C LYS A 456 30.30 28.04 -18.38
N PHE A 457 29.84 27.63 -17.20
CA PHE A 457 29.25 26.31 -17.03
C PHE A 457 27.89 26.26 -17.73
N ASP A 458 27.03 27.28 -17.59
CA ASP A 458 25.74 27.35 -18.32
C ASP A 458 25.96 27.23 -19.84
N ASP A 459 26.91 27.99 -20.42
CA ASP A 459 27.27 27.91 -21.85
C ASP A 459 27.74 26.49 -22.25
N THR A 460 28.51 25.85 -21.38
CA THR A 460 29.02 24.50 -21.60
C THR A 460 27.89 23.48 -21.56
N LEU A 461 27.03 23.55 -20.56
CA LEU A 461 25.87 22.66 -20.44
C LEU A 461 24.91 22.87 -21.62
N GLU A 462 24.67 24.10 -22.05
CA GLU A 462 23.83 24.39 -23.22
C GLU A 462 24.39 23.75 -24.50
N ARG A 463 25.71 23.84 -24.72
CA ARG A 463 26.41 23.20 -25.84
C ARG A 463 26.36 21.67 -25.78
N LEU A 464 26.27 21.10 -24.58
CA LEU A 464 26.03 19.67 -24.36
C LEU A 464 24.53 19.29 -24.47
N GLY A 465 23.65 20.25 -24.78
CA GLY A 465 22.20 20.04 -24.91
C GLY A 465 21.45 20.02 -23.57
N ILE A 466 22.10 20.42 -22.48
CA ILE A 466 21.52 20.49 -21.14
C ILE A 466 21.12 21.94 -20.87
N ARG A 467 19.81 22.20 -20.81
CA ARG A 467 19.28 23.50 -20.42
C ARG A 467 18.66 23.40 -19.03
N ILE A 468 18.65 24.50 -18.30
CA ILE A 468 17.87 24.57 -17.08
C ILE A 468 16.41 24.47 -17.49
N GLN A 469 15.72 23.50 -16.90
CA GLN A 469 14.27 23.47 -16.99
C GLN A 469 13.76 24.60 -16.10
N SER A 470 13.57 25.78 -16.71
CA SER A 470 12.89 26.89 -16.07
C SER A 470 11.60 26.34 -15.52
N HIS A 471 11.41 26.46 -14.22
CA HIS A 471 10.09 26.36 -13.62
C HIS A 471 9.29 27.60 -14.04
N GLU A 472 9.10 27.80 -15.35
CA GLU A 472 7.76 28.16 -15.77
C GLU A 472 6.92 26.97 -15.33
N VAL A 473 6.41 27.12 -14.12
CA VAL A 473 4.99 26.90 -13.94
C VAL A 473 4.33 27.73 -15.05
N GLU A 474 4.24 27.18 -16.28
CA GLU A 474 2.90 27.14 -16.85
C GLU A 474 2.05 26.74 -15.65
N PRO A 475 1.00 27.48 -15.31
CA PRO A 475 0.01 26.89 -14.45
C PRO A 475 -0.41 25.62 -15.20
N VAL A 476 0.24 24.51 -14.84
CA VAL A 476 -0.40 23.30 -14.46
C VAL A 476 -1.32 23.77 -13.35
N THR A 477 -2.40 24.46 -13.74
CA THR A 477 -3.72 24.25 -13.20
C THR A 477 -3.73 22.78 -12.89
N SER A 478 -3.50 22.48 -11.62
CA SER A 478 -3.71 21.19 -11.00
C SER A 478 -3.86 20.10 -12.04
N ARG A 479 -2.81 19.36 -12.41
CA ARG A 479 -2.99 18.03 -13.00
C ARG A 479 -3.46 17.04 -11.90
N LEU A 480 -4.44 17.46 -11.08
CA LEU A 480 -5.66 16.66 -11.02
C LEU A 480 -6.09 16.62 -12.48
N LEU A 481 -6.02 15.47 -13.16
CA LEU A 481 -6.55 15.39 -14.52
C LEU A 481 -7.93 16.07 -14.50
N SER A 482 -8.05 17.28 -15.05
CA SER A 482 -9.30 18.03 -14.91
C SER A 482 -10.38 17.14 -15.52
N PHE A 483 -11.59 17.18 -14.98
CA PHE A 483 -12.68 16.38 -15.53
C PHE A 483 -12.74 16.50 -17.07
N ASP A 484 -12.48 17.70 -17.60
CA ASP A 484 -12.43 17.96 -19.04
C ASP A 484 -11.26 17.28 -19.75
N TYR A 485 -10.09 17.15 -19.12
CA TYR A 485 -8.97 16.38 -19.65
C TYR A 485 -9.25 14.87 -19.63
N GLN A 486 -9.77 14.32 -18.53
CA GLN A 486 -10.12 12.89 -18.44
C GLN A 486 -11.19 12.53 -19.47
N LEU A 487 -12.17 13.41 -19.65
CA LEU A 487 -13.21 13.26 -20.65
C LEU A 487 -12.65 13.30 -22.07
N ARG A 488 -11.76 14.27 -22.37
CA ARG A 488 -11.14 14.40 -23.70
C ARG A 488 -10.27 13.19 -24.04
N GLU A 489 -9.46 12.70 -23.10
CA GLU A 489 -8.62 11.51 -23.34
C GLU A 489 -9.46 10.24 -23.49
N SER A 490 -10.48 10.05 -22.64
CA SER A 490 -11.36 8.88 -22.73
C SER A 490 -12.14 8.81 -24.04
N MET A 491 -12.47 9.97 -24.62
CA MET A 491 -13.26 10.08 -25.85
C MET A 491 -12.41 10.32 -27.10
N ARG A 492 -11.07 10.28 -27.00
CA ARG A 492 -10.15 10.63 -28.09
C ARG A 492 -10.27 9.73 -29.32
N SER A 493 -10.59 8.45 -29.11
CA SER A 493 -10.72 7.43 -30.17
C SER A 493 -12.15 7.17 -30.62
N VAL A 494 -13.14 7.90 -30.08
CA VAL A 494 -14.57 7.61 -30.26
C VAL A 494 -15.25 8.82 -30.88
N LYS A 495 -16.04 8.60 -31.94
CA LYS A 495 -16.84 9.68 -32.54
C LYS A 495 -18.01 10.04 -31.64
N HIS A 496 -18.07 11.30 -31.23
CA HIS A 496 -19.07 11.79 -30.31
C HIS A 496 -19.34 13.28 -30.53
N THR A 497 -20.51 13.74 -30.07
CA THR A 497 -20.89 15.15 -30.02
C THR A 497 -21.01 15.59 -28.56
N LEU A 498 -20.35 16.69 -28.22
CA LEU A 498 -20.31 17.27 -26.88
C LEU A 498 -21.13 18.57 -26.86
N HIS A 499 -22.10 18.65 -25.95
CA HIS A 499 -22.85 19.88 -25.67
C HIS A 499 -22.63 20.29 -24.22
N ASP A 500 -21.77 21.27 -24.01
CA ASP A 500 -21.47 21.82 -22.69
C ASP A 500 -22.27 23.10 -22.45
N ARG A 501 -23.20 23.06 -21.49
CA ARG A 501 -24.01 24.22 -21.07
C ARG A 501 -23.74 24.63 -19.62
N ARG A 502 -22.65 24.16 -19.01
CA ARG A 502 -22.30 24.47 -17.61
C ARG A 502 -22.12 25.95 -17.34
N ALA A 503 -21.56 26.70 -18.30
CA ALA A 503 -21.42 28.16 -18.21
C ALA A 503 -22.76 28.93 -18.16
N GLN A 504 -23.88 28.28 -18.50
CA GLN A 504 -25.23 28.84 -18.47
C GLN A 504 -26.08 28.23 -17.34
N GLY A 505 -25.46 27.49 -16.39
CA GLY A 505 -26.16 26.79 -15.31
C GLY A 505 -26.84 25.48 -15.74
N GLY A 506 -26.49 24.93 -16.91
CA GLY A 506 -27.00 23.66 -17.42
C GLY A 506 -26.01 22.50 -17.32
N ALA A 507 -26.45 21.28 -17.65
CA ALA A 507 -25.64 20.07 -17.64
C ALA A 507 -24.71 19.95 -18.86
N ILE A 508 -23.68 19.10 -18.76
CA ILE A 508 -22.87 18.64 -19.90
C ILE A 508 -23.50 17.37 -20.49
N HIS A 509 -23.70 17.35 -21.82
CA HIS A 509 -24.27 16.22 -22.54
C HIS A 509 -23.29 15.67 -23.57
N ILE A 510 -23.24 14.34 -23.69
CA ILE A 510 -22.45 13.62 -24.68
C ILE A 510 -23.36 12.67 -25.43
N GLN A 511 -23.29 12.72 -26.75
CA GLN A 511 -23.98 11.78 -27.62
C GLN A 511 -22.96 11.02 -28.45
N LEU A 512 -22.87 9.70 -28.22
CA LEU A 512 -22.04 8.79 -29.00
C LEU A 512 -22.71 8.52 -30.35
N GLU A 513 -21.93 8.47 -31.43
CA GLU A 513 -22.47 8.11 -32.76
C GLU A 513 -22.76 6.62 -32.87
N GLU A 514 -21.99 5.79 -32.17
CA GLU A 514 -22.09 4.33 -32.16
C GLU A 514 -22.02 3.78 -30.72
N ASN A 515 -22.49 2.55 -30.53
CA ASN A 515 -22.46 1.90 -29.22
C ASN A 515 -21.06 1.35 -28.91
N ASP A 516 -20.23 2.18 -28.28
CA ASP A 516 -18.91 1.80 -27.79
C ASP A 516 -18.95 1.46 -26.29
N GLN A 517 -18.65 0.19 -25.96
CA GLN A 517 -18.67 -0.30 -24.58
C GLN A 517 -17.57 0.33 -23.71
N ALA A 518 -16.39 0.57 -24.27
CA ALA A 518 -15.27 1.18 -23.54
C ALA A 518 -15.58 2.65 -23.23
N ALA A 519 -16.15 3.37 -24.20
CA ALA A 519 -16.62 4.74 -24.03
C ALA A 519 -17.74 4.83 -22.97
N THR A 520 -18.70 3.91 -23.00
CA THR A 520 -19.82 3.86 -22.05
C THR A 520 -19.33 3.64 -20.61
N ILE A 521 -18.37 2.73 -20.42
CA ILE A 521 -17.75 2.47 -19.11
C ILE A 521 -16.98 3.70 -18.63
N ALA A 522 -16.20 4.34 -19.52
CA ALA A 522 -15.44 5.54 -19.18
C ALA A 522 -16.37 6.72 -18.78
N LEU A 523 -17.46 6.94 -19.51
CA LEU A 523 -18.46 7.97 -19.19
C LEU A 523 -19.12 7.74 -17.82
N ARG A 524 -19.49 6.49 -17.49
CA ARG A 524 -20.04 6.16 -16.16
C ARG A 524 -19.03 6.38 -15.03
N ARG A 525 -17.75 6.03 -15.25
CA ARG A 525 -16.66 6.31 -14.30
C ARG A 525 -16.47 7.82 -14.08
N LEU A 526 -16.68 8.61 -15.12
CA LEU A 526 -16.67 10.07 -15.07
C LEU A 526 -17.99 10.67 -14.56
N GLY A 527 -18.91 9.87 -14.00
CA GLY A 527 -20.14 10.35 -13.35
C GLY A 527 -21.28 10.72 -14.31
N PHE A 528 -21.18 10.38 -15.59
CA PHE A 528 -22.30 10.57 -16.53
C PHE A 528 -23.37 9.49 -16.35
N LYS A 529 -24.63 9.91 -16.46
CA LYS A 529 -25.82 9.05 -16.44
C LYS A 529 -26.41 8.96 -17.85
N PRO A 530 -26.90 7.78 -18.28
CA PRO A 530 -27.64 7.68 -19.54
C PRO A 530 -28.95 8.49 -19.43
N GLU A 531 -29.32 9.16 -20.52
CA GLU A 531 -30.60 9.87 -20.62
C GLU A 531 -31.73 8.85 -20.84
N ASN A 532 -32.83 9.00 -20.10
CA ASN A 532 -33.97 8.10 -20.21
C ASN A 532 -34.46 8.04 -21.67
N ASN A 533 -34.64 6.82 -22.18
CA ASN A 533 -35.04 6.51 -23.56
C ASN A 533 -34.05 6.91 -24.68
N LYS A 534 -32.78 7.23 -24.35
CA LYS A 534 -31.71 7.48 -25.34
C LYS A 534 -30.39 6.80 -24.94
N PRO A 535 -30.15 5.54 -25.34
CA PRO A 535 -29.05 4.73 -24.80
C PRO A 535 -27.64 5.21 -25.15
N LEU A 536 -27.49 6.05 -26.18
CA LEU A 536 -26.21 6.62 -26.63
C LEU A 536 -25.98 8.04 -26.12
N ARG A 537 -26.89 8.58 -25.31
CA ARG A 537 -26.82 9.95 -24.81
C ARG A 537 -26.65 9.94 -23.30
N PHE A 538 -25.66 10.67 -22.85
CA PHE A 538 -25.18 10.70 -21.48
C PHE A 538 -25.16 12.15 -20.99
N TRP A 539 -25.46 12.36 -19.71
CA TRP A 539 -25.46 13.70 -19.12
C TRP A 539 -24.88 13.69 -17.70
N ARG A 540 -24.30 14.83 -17.31
CA ARG A 540 -23.75 15.07 -15.97
C ARG A 540 -24.03 16.52 -15.57
N GLU A 541 -24.46 16.72 -14.33
CA GLU A 541 -24.66 18.06 -13.73
C GLU A 541 -23.33 18.75 -13.43
#